data_AF-A0A962DJV8-F1
#
_entry.id   AF-A0A962DJV8-F1
#
_cell.length_a   1.000
_cell.length_b   1.000
_cell.length_c   1.000
_cell.angle_alpha   90.00
_cell.angle_beta   90.00
_cell.angle_gamma   90.00
#
_symmetry.space_group_name_H-M   'P 1'
#
loop_
_entity.id
_entity.type
_entity.pdbx_description
1 polymer ?
#
loop_
_entity_poly.entity_id
_entity_poly.type
_entity_poly.pdbx_seq_one_letter_code
_entity_poly.pdbx_strand_id
1 'polypeptide(L)'
;MSGYFRSQPFLRHLLRVFSVLFVVAGPGLALLSASPASAAEAYAGRPVSEVLQEWQGRGLTLIYNDQLVSPAMRVQQEPAAATGIALLAEILAPHGLKLQAVGAGVWSIVVAADHDLPVRDAAAGVPAARLDTIVVTASRYVLAREDVGVSTLLVQDELRTLPKLADDSLRAVHRLPGAASNGISGLAHIRGGEEDETRIVLDGLPLSEPFHLKSFFSPVSVLDAEIVGAMDVYAGGFPVDYGDRMSAVIDVRSIVPPAEGIRAIGASLYHTNGLVGGSFDDARGRWLLSGRRSNLADVIKLANSDLGEPRYLDSFSKVEYDFSDATTGALHLLVVDDHIRLNNSEKTEYSSVGDRSAWIWATVGHRWSERLSGQAILSYTNVDNDRDGTVDDPGERSGFVHDHRSFTATNLNLELQQGDERLLFRYGLELGQLDAHYSYASSLDVSAGNPFPDSPPGLTVRQSILQPGGSQMGAF
;
A
#
# COMPACT_ATOMS: atom_id res chain seq x y z
N MET A 1 21.86 -38.19 -8.00
CA MET A 1 23.05 -38.28 -7.13
C MET A 1 23.80 -36.96 -7.19
N SER A 2 23.91 -36.33 -6.01
CA SER A 2 24.83 -35.28 -5.55
C SER A 2 25.71 -34.49 -6.54
N GLY A 3 25.59 -33.16 -6.50
CA GLY A 3 26.77 -32.28 -6.39
C GLY A 3 26.88 -31.15 -7.41
N TYR A 4 27.13 -29.94 -6.88
CA TYR A 4 27.60 -28.70 -7.52
C TYR A 4 26.56 -27.69 -8.06
N PHE A 5 25.82 -27.07 -7.14
CA PHE A 5 25.49 -25.63 -7.26
C PHE A 5 26.64 -24.83 -6.64
N ARG A 6 27.48 -24.20 -7.47
CA ARG A 6 28.40 -23.14 -7.00
C ARG A 6 27.58 -21.88 -6.75
N SER A 7 27.69 -21.39 -5.52
CA SER A 7 27.10 -20.15 -5.01
C SER A 7 27.50 -18.92 -5.84
N GLN A 8 26.52 -18.19 -6.32
CA GLN A 8 26.63 -16.89 -6.99
C GLN A 8 27.29 -15.83 -6.06
N PRO A 9 28.35 -15.12 -6.49
CA PRO A 9 29.03 -14.08 -5.69
C PRO A 9 28.22 -12.77 -5.54
N PHE A 10 27.17 -12.59 -6.33
CA PHE A 10 26.30 -11.41 -6.33
C PHE A 10 25.52 -11.24 -5.01
N LEU A 11 24.98 -12.34 -4.46
CA LEU A 11 24.19 -12.32 -3.22
C LEU A 11 25.04 -12.03 -1.96
N ARG A 12 26.35 -12.36 -2.01
CA ARG A 12 27.29 -12.07 -0.92
C ARG A 12 27.75 -10.61 -0.85
N HIS A 13 27.68 -9.88 -1.96
CA HIS A 13 28.03 -8.45 -1.99
C HIS A 13 26.86 -7.56 -1.54
N LEU A 14 25.62 -7.94 -1.85
CA LEU A 14 24.42 -7.24 -1.37
C LEU A 14 24.29 -7.28 0.17
N LEU A 15 24.62 -8.43 0.79
CA LEU A 15 24.61 -8.60 2.25
C LEU A 15 25.77 -7.87 2.96
N ARG A 16 26.88 -7.59 2.26
CA ARG A 16 28.02 -6.85 2.83
C ARG A 16 27.80 -5.33 2.88
N VAL A 17 26.99 -4.78 1.97
CA VAL A 17 26.57 -3.36 2.04
C VAL A 17 25.68 -3.09 3.27
N PHE A 18 24.94 -4.09 3.76
CA PHE A 18 24.14 -3.98 4.99
C PHE A 18 24.90 -4.27 6.30
N SER A 19 26.15 -4.74 6.24
CA SER A 19 26.90 -5.20 7.43
C SER A 19 27.88 -4.18 8.00
N VAL A 20 27.94 -2.96 7.46
CA VAL A 20 28.85 -1.90 7.93
C VAL A 20 28.04 -0.74 8.51
N LEU A 21 27.33 -0.98 9.61
CA LEU A 21 26.85 0.07 10.52
C LEU A 21 26.34 -0.52 11.83
N PHE A 22 27.25 -1.11 12.60
CA PHE A 22 27.16 -1.11 14.06
C PHE A 22 28.54 -0.73 14.58
N VAL A 23 28.57 0.01 15.69
CA VAL A 23 29.73 0.66 16.32
C VAL A 23 29.94 2.12 15.90
N VAL A 24 29.11 3.02 16.43
CA VAL A 24 29.55 4.13 17.31
C VAL A 24 28.38 4.51 18.22
N ALA A 25 28.45 4.12 19.50
CA ALA A 25 27.76 4.82 20.59
C ALA A 25 28.60 4.63 21.86
N GLY A 26 29.39 5.66 22.17
CA GLY A 26 30.10 5.78 23.44
C GLY A 26 29.15 6.11 24.59
N PRO A 27 29.62 5.99 25.85
CA PRO A 27 28.77 5.78 27.01
C PRO A 27 28.09 7.07 27.46
N GLY A 28 26.77 7.14 27.26
CA GLY A 28 25.91 8.15 27.88
C GLY A 28 25.49 7.70 29.27
N LEU A 29 25.95 8.43 30.28
CA LEU A 29 25.59 8.33 31.70
C LEU A 29 24.12 7.93 31.94
N ALA A 30 23.92 6.78 32.58
CA ALA A 30 22.66 6.45 33.24
C ALA A 30 22.50 7.30 34.50
N LEU A 31 21.77 8.41 34.40
CA LEU A 31 21.16 9.06 35.56
C LEU A 31 19.92 8.25 35.93
N LEU A 32 20.07 7.38 36.94
CA LEU A 32 18.94 6.80 37.67
C LEU A 32 18.19 7.93 38.38
N SER A 33 17.20 8.52 37.72
CA SER A 33 16.11 9.20 38.43
C SER A 33 15.16 8.12 38.94
N ALA A 34 15.27 7.79 40.22
CA ALA A 34 14.23 7.05 40.92
C ALA A 34 12.95 7.89 40.89
N SER A 35 11.98 7.48 40.05
CA SER A 35 10.62 8.00 40.17
C SER A 35 10.07 7.55 41.53
N PRO A 36 9.55 8.47 42.37
CA PRO A 36 8.89 8.07 43.59
C PRO A 36 7.69 7.20 43.23
N ALA A 37 7.49 6.12 43.97
CA ALA A 37 6.24 5.36 43.94
C ALA A 37 5.10 6.35 44.20
N SER A 38 4.33 6.69 43.17
CA SER A 38 3.14 7.52 43.35
C SER A 38 2.17 6.72 44.21
N ALA A 39 1.75 7.29 45.32
CA ALA A 39 0.60 6.82 46.07
C ALA A 39 -0.55 6.58 45.10
N ALA A 40 -1.24 5.44 45.22
CA ALA A 40 -2.40 5.14 44.39
C ALA A 40 -3.42 6.27 44.56
N GLU A 41 -3.62 7.07 43.51
CA GLU A 41 -4.71 8.04 43.47
C GLU A 41 -6.03 7.29 43.57
N ALA A 42 -6.91 7.74 44.45
CA ALA A 42 -8.26 7.20 44.58
C ALA A 42 -8.99 7.32 43.23
N TYR A 43 -9.66 6.25 42.80
CA TYR A 43 -10.43 6.25 41.56
C TYR A 43 -11.77 6.98 41.70
N ALA A 44 -12.34 7.02 42.91
CA ALA A 44 -13.64 7.64 43.17
C ALA A 44 -13.68 9.10 42.71
N GLY A 45 -14.71 9.46 41.93
CA GLY A 45 -14.91 10.81 41.40
C GLY A 45 -14.13 11.13 40.11
N ARG A 46 -13.22 10.25 39.64
CA ARG A 46 -12.56 10.43 38.34
C ARG A 46 -13.52 10.16 37.18
N PRO A 47 -13.32 10.78 36.00
CA PRO A 47 -14.06 10.41 34.79
C PRO A 47 -13.81 8.95 34.43
N VAL A 48 -14.87 8.19 34.15
CA VAL A 48 -14.73 6.77 33.80
C VAL A 48 -13.89 6.60 32.52
N SER A 49 -14.05 7.51 31.55
CA SER A 49 -13.27 7.53 30.31
C SER A 49 -11.76 7.65 30.52
N GLU A 50 -11.32 8.50 31.45
CA GLU A 50 -9.90 8.67 31.78
C GLU A 50 -9.31 7.39 32.39
N VAL A 51 -10.07 6.73 33.27
CA VAL A 51 -9.64 5.45 33.86
C VAL A 51 -9.54 4.36 32.78
N LEU A 52 -10.49 4.29 31.85
CA LEU A 52 -10.43 3.33 30.74
C LEU A 52 -9.23 3.59 29.82
N GLN A 53 -8.95 4.86 29.49
CA GLN A 53 -7.78 5.25 28.69
C GLN A 53 -6.46 4.93 29.40
N GLU A 54 -6.38 5.16 30.71
CA GLU A 54 -5.21 4.81 31.52
C GLU A 54 -4.90 3.31 31.43
N TRP A 55 -5.93 2.47 31.51
CA TRP A 55 -5.77 1.02 31.41
C TRP A 55 -5.53 0.54 29.98
N GLN A 56 -6.05 1.25 28.96
CA GLN A 56 -5.67 1.04 27.56
C GLN A 56 -4.17 1.32 27.34
N GLY A 57 -3.64 2.39 27.94
CA GLY A 57 -2.21 2.70 27.92
C GLY A 57 -1.32 1.67 28.61
N ARG A 58 -1.90 0.82 29.49
CA ARG A 58 -1.22 -0.30 30.16
C ARG A 58 -1.38 -1.65 29.44
N GLY A 59 -1.93 -1.65 28.22
CA GLY A 59 -1.98 -2.82 27.34
C GLY A 59 -3.31 -3.61 27.35
N LEU A 60 -4.40 -3.06 27.91
CA LEU A 60 -5.74 -3.64 27.77
C LEU A 60 -6.46 -3.07 26.55
N THR A 61 -6.83 -3.91 25.59
CA THR A 61 -7.63 -3.45 24.44
C THR A 61 -9.10 -3.40 24.82
N LEU A 62 -9.64 -2.20 24.99
CA LEU A 62 -11.06 -1.95 25.30
C LEU A 62 -11.79 -1.36 24.08
N ILE A 63 -12.95 -1.90 23.74
CA ILE A 63 -13.83 -1.43 22.67
C ILE A 63 -15.12 -0.89 23.32
N TYR A 64 -15.43 0.38 23.10
CA TYR A 64 -16.67 1.00 23.61
C TYR A 64 -17.05 2.24 22.79
N ASN A 65 -18.31 2.65 22.91
CA ASN A 65 -18.87 3.84 22.29
C ASN A 65 -19.01 4.96 23.35
N ASP A 66 -18.82 6.23 22.98
CA ASP A 66 -18.99 7.39 23.85
C ASP A 66 -20.46 7.63 24.26
N GLN A 67 -21.41 7.07 23.51
CA GLN A 67 -22.81 7.00 23.91
C GLN A 67 -23.05 6.05 25.09
N LEU A 68 -22.23 4.99 25.20
CA LEU A 68 -22.29 4.02 26.30
C LEU A 68 -21.48 4.49 27.51
N VAL A 69 -20.27 5.01 27.29
CA VAL A 69 -19.43 5.60 28.33
C VAL A 69 -19.38 7.10 28.13
N SER A 70 -20.38 7.81 28.66
CA SER A 70 -20.48 9.25 28.45
C SER A 70 -19.40 10.04 29.22
N PRO A 71 -18.95 11.20 28.72
CA PRO A 71 -17.98 12.06 29.41
C PRO A 71 -18.41 12.53 30.81
N ALA A 72 -19.72 12.48 31.08
CA ALA A 72 -20.30 12.82 32.37
C ALA A 72 -20.19 11.69 33.40
N MET A 73 -19.91 10.44 32.98
CA MET A 73 -19.77 9.32 33.89
C MET A 73 -18.55 9.48 34.80
N ARG A 74 -18.77 9.28 36.09
CA ARG A 74 -17.76 9.35 37.15
C ARG A 74 -17.72 8.02 37.89
N VAL A 75 -16.56 7.64 38.38
CA VAL A 75 -16.41 6.48 39.27
C VAL A 75 -17.19 6.75 40.56
N GLN A 76 -18.23 5.96 40.83
CA GLN A 76 -19.15 6.23 41.94
C GLN A 76 -18.58 5.82 43.31
N GLN A 77 -17.79 4.76 43.35
CA GLN A 77 -17.20 4.19 44.57
C GLN A 77 -15.79 3.71 44.29
N GLU A 78 -14.94 3.68 45.32
CA GLU A 78 -13.59 3.16 45.19
C GLU A 78 -13.64 1.65 44.94
N PRO A 79 -13.07 1.14 43.83
CA PRO A 79 -13.07 -0.29 43.55
C PRO A 79 -12.24 -1.05 44.58
N ALA A 80 -12.73 -2.22 45.00
CA ALA A 80 -12.01 -3.13 45.89
C ALA A 80 -10.91 -3.88 45.14
N ALA A 81 -11.10 -4.13 43.85
CA ALA A 81 -10.07 -4.71 42.99
C ALA A 81 -8.97 -3.68 42.67
N ALA A 82 -7.70 -4.06 42.89
CA ALA A 82 -6.56 -3.17 42.74
C ALA A 82 -6.06 -3.00 41.29
N THR A 83 -6.32 -3.97 40.40
CA THR A 83 -5.78 -3.95 39.02
C THR A 83 -6.64 -4.70 38.01
N GLY A 84 -6.57 -4.28 36.74
CA GLY A 84 -6.99 -5.07 35.58
C GLY A 84 -8.51 -5.10 35.36
N ILE A 85 -8.99 -6.17 34.72
CA ILE A 85 -10.39 -6.31 34.28
C ILE A 85 -11.38 -6.29 35.46
N ALA A 86 -11.00 -6.85 36.61
CA ALA A 86 -11.84 -6.85 37.80
C ALA A 86 -12.10 -5.43 38.33
N LEU A 87 -11.08 -4.57 38.33
CA LEU A 87 -11.21 -3.15 38.70
C LEU A 87 -12.15 -2.43 37.74
N LEU A 88 -11.97 -2.62 36.43
CA LEU A 88 -12.82 -1.98 35.43
C LEU A 88 -14.27 -2.46 35.48
N ALA A 89 -14.50 -3.74 35.78
CA ALA A 89 -15.85 -4.29 35.96
C ALA A 89 -16.59 -3.63 37.14
N GLU A 90 -15.90 -3.41 38.26
CA GLU A 90 -16.48 -2.73 39.44
C GLU A 90 -16.80 -1.25 39.18
N ILE A 91 -15.99 -0.58 38.36
CA ILE A 91 -16.25 0.82 37.96
C ILE A 91 -17.46 0.92 37.03
N LEU A 92 -17.65 -0.04 36.14
CA LEU A 92 -18.70 -0.03 35.10
C LEU A 92 -20.06 -0.53 35.61
N ALA A 93 -20.07 -1.46 36.56
CA ALA A 93 -21.30 -2.09 37.06
C ALA A 93 -22.35 -1.08 37.61
N PRO A 94 -22.00 -0.05 38.38
CA PRO A 94 -22.95 0.97 38.87
C PRO A 94 -23.63 1.78 37.75
N HIS A 95 -23.05 1.79 36.55
CA HIS A 95 -23.59 2.46 35.37
C HIS A 95 -24.40 1.51 34.47
N GLY A 96 -24.67 0.29 34.92
CA GLY A 96 -25.39 -0.72 34.14
C GLY A 96 -24.57 -1.27 32.97
N LEU A 97 -23.25 -1.18 33.04
CA LEU A 97 -22.33 -1.63 32.00
C LEU A 97 -21.53 -2.85 32.48
N LYS A 98 -21.18 -3.74 31.55
CA LYS A 98 -20.33 -4.90 31.81
C LYS A 98 -19.26 -5.07 30.75
N LEU A 99 -18.14 -5.68 31.13
CA LEU A 99 -17.10 -6.10 30.20
C LEU A 99 -17.41 -7.49 29.64
N GLN A 100 -17.29 -7.63 28.33
CA GLN A 100 -17.46 -8.88 27.61
C GLN A 100 -16.20 -9.18 26.80
N ALA A 101 -15.61 -10.37 26.99
CA ALA A 101 -14.45 -10.79 26.21
C ALA A 101 -14.86 -11.04 24.75
N VAL A 102 -14.13 -10.43 23.81
CA VAL A 102 -14.36 -10.56 22.36
C VAL A 102 -13.23 -11.37 21.71
N GLY A 103 -12.05 -11.42 22.34
CA GLY A 103 -10.89 -12.18 21.90
C GLY A 103 -9.81 -12.22 22.98
N ALA A 104 -8.65 -12.83 22.68
CA ALA A 104 -7.54 -12.89 23.62
C ALA A 104 -7.01 -11.47 23.93
N GLY A 105 -7.28 -10.98 25.14
CA GLY A 105 -6.86 -9.64 25.59
C GLY A 105 -7.74 -8.48 25.11
N VAL A 106 -8.85 -8.75 24.41
CA VAL A 106 -9.78 -7.73 23.89
C VAL A 106 -11.13 -7.82 24.57
N TRP A 107 -11.59 -6.69 25.11
CA TRP A 107 -12.84 -6.58 25.88
C TRP A 107 -13.75 -5.48 25.30
N SER A 108 -15.03 -5.78 25.19
CA SER A 108 -16.07 -4.81 24.81
C SER A 108 -16.91 -4.40 26.02
N ILE A 109 -17.30 -3.12 26.10
CA ILE A 109 -18.23 -2.62 27.12
C ILE A 109 -19.65 -2.63 26.54
N VAL A 110 -20.53 -3.38 27.19
CA VAL A 110 -21.93 -3.56 26.76
C VAL A 110 -22.89 -3.25 27.91
N VAL A 111 -24.15 -2.95 27.58
CA VAL A 111 -25.21 -2.79 28.58
C VAL A 111 -25.47 -4.14 29.28
N ALA A 112 -25.49 -4.15 30.60
CA ALA A 112 -25.93 -5.29 31.38
C ALA A 112 -27.43 -5.49 31.13
N ALA A 113 -27.81 -6.68 30.67
CA ALA A 113 -29.09 -6.99 30.01
C ALA A 113 -30.35 -6.92 30.90
N ASP A 114 -30.42 -6.02 31.87
CA ASP A 114 -31.55 -5.88 32.81
C ASP A 114 -31.90 -4.43 33.16
N HIS A 115 -31.54 -3.45 32.32
CA HIS A 115 -31.98 -2.07 32.48
C HIS A 115 -32.95 -1.67 31.36
N ASP A 116 -34.24 -1.68 31.70
CA ASP A 116 -35.29 -1.02 30.92
C ASP A 116 -34.99 0.48 30.85
N LEU A 117 -34.81 1.01 29.65
CA LEU A 117 -34.64 2.45 29.44
C LEU A 117 -35.95 3.16 29.82
N PRO A 118 -35.93 4.21 30.67
CA PRO A 118 -37.13 4.97 30.95
C PRO A 118 -37.56 5.71 29.68
N VAL A 119 -38.73 5.33 29.14
CA VAL A 119 -39.42 6.05 28.08
C VAL A 119 -39.76 7.45 28.61
N ARG A 120 -39.13 8.48 28.07
CA ARG A 120 -39.53 9.88 28.33
C ARG A 120 -40.62 10.28 27.34
N ASP A 121 -41.77 10.64 27.88
CA ASP A 121 -42.88 11.27 27.16
C ASP A 121 -42.42 12.53 26.41
N ALA A 122 -42.62 12.51 25.09
CA ALA A 122 -42.38 13.64 24.21
C ALA A 122 -43.53 14.67 24.30
N ALA A 123 -43.54 15.48 25.37
CA ALA A 123 -44.42 16.64 25.45
C ALA A 123 -43.92 17.71 26.46
N ALA A 124 -42.78 18.34 26.17
CA ALA A 124 -42.46 19.63 26.77
C ALA A 124 -41.55 20.42 25.82
N GLY A 125 -42.01 21.60 25.39
CA GLY A 125 -41.23 22.50 24.54
C GLY A 125 -39.92 22.90 25.21
N VAL A 126 -38.81 22.57 24.57
CA VAL A 126 -37.47 22.99 24.99
C VAL A 126 -37.17 24.33 24.28
N PRO A 127 -36.75 25.39 24.99
CA PRO A 127 -36.33 26.63 24.34
C PRO A 127 -35.12 26.33 23.45
N ALA A 128 -35.04 27.01 22.30
CA ALA A 128 -33.99 26.81 21.30
C ALA A 128 -32.60 26.94 21.94
N ALA A 129 -32.01 25.79 22.29
CA ALA A 129 -30.61 25.70 22.67
C ALA A 129 -29.80 26.01 21.40
N ARG A 130 -28.85 26.94 21.50
CA ARG A 130 -27.82 27.06 20.46
C ARG A 130 -27.09 25.73 20.41
N LEU A 131 -27.23 25.04 19.28
CA LEU A 131 -26.47 23.84 19.00
C LEU A 131 -24.99 24.26 18.93
N ASP A 132 -24.17 23.69 19.81
CA ASP A 132 -22.73 23.73 19.63
C ASP A 132 -22.38 23.02 18.31
N THR A 133 -21.36 23.51 17.64
CA THR A 133 -20.94 23.08 16.31
C THR A 133 -20.88 21.56 16.22
N ILE A 134 -21.76 20.98 15.41
CA ILE A 134 -21.72 19.56 15.07
C ILE A 134 -20.48 19.39 14.20
N VAL A 135 -19.40 18.88 14.79
CA VAL A 135 -18.23 18.42 14.05
C VAL A 135 -18.62 17.11 13.37
N VAL A 136 -19.13 17.21 12.14
CA VAL A 136 -19.27 16.08 11.24
C VAL A 136 -17.84 15.67 10.86
N THR A 137 -17.25 14.79 11.64
CA THR A 137 -16.00 14.14 11.25
C THR A 137 -16.38 13.15 10.16
N ALA A 138 -15.96 13.40 8.92
CA ALA A 138 -16.03 12.39 7.87
C ALA A 138 -15.41 11.11 8.41
N SER A 139 -16.19 10.03 8.46
CA SER A 139 -15.71 8.75 8.94
C SER A 139 -14.45 8.36 8.18
N ARG A 140 -13.31 8.28 8.88
CA ARG A 140 -12.06 7.67 8.37
C ARG A 140 -12.21 6.18 8.06
N TYR A 141 -13.35 5.60 8.43
CA TYR A 141 -13.70 4.21 8.18
C TYR A 141 -14.80 4.19 7.13
N VAL A 142 -14.45 3.73 5.92
CA VAL A 142 -15.44 3.11 5.04
C VAL A 142 -16.01 1.95 5.85
N LEU A 143 -17.33 1.97 6.12
CA LEU A 143 -18.04 0.82 6.69
C LEU A 143 -17.57 -0.41 5.92
N ALA A 144 -17.06 -1.39 6.65
CA ALA A 144 -16.56 -2.63 6.10
C ALA A 144 -17.51 -3.08 4.99
N ARG A 145 -17.03 -3.07 3.73
CA ARG A 145 -17.64 -3.93 2.74
C ARG A 145 -17.51 -5.32 3.35
N GLU A 146 -18.62 -5.96 3.64
CA GLU A 146 -18.64 -7.43 3.74
C GLU A 146 -18.33 -7.96 2.34
N ASP A 147 -17.08 -7.81 1.92
CA ASP A 147 -16.59 -8.45 0.72
C ASP A 147 -16.62 -9.95 0.99
N VAL A 148 -17.20 -10.68 0.04
CA VAL A 148 -17.16 -12.14 0.04
C VAL A 148 -15.72 -12.54 -0.26
N GLY A 149 -14.89 -12.67 0.77
CA GLY A 149 -13.48 -13.04 0.65
C GLY A 149 -12.69 -12.78 1.93
N VAL A 150 -11.68 -13.61 2.21
CA VAL A 150 -10.74 -13.35 3.32
C VAL A 150 -9.68 -12.38 2.81
N SER A 151 -9.83 -11.09 3.12
CA SER A 151 -8.83 -10.06 2.87
C SER A 151 -8.05 -9.69 4.13
N THR A 152 -6.84 -9.16 3.97
CA THR A 152 -6.13 -8.45 5.02
C THR A 152 -6.12 -6.96 4.69
N LEU A 153 -6.78 -6.16 5.51
CA LEU A 153 -6.75 -4.70 5.42
C LEU A 153 -5.51 -4.17 6.13
N LEU A 154 -4.70 -3.39 5.42
CA LEU A 154 -3.57 -2.65 5.94
C LEU A 154 -3.87 -1.16 5.82
N VAL A 155 -4.03 -0.49 6.95
CA VAL A 155 -4.31 0.95 7.00
C VAL A 155 -3.03 1.77 6.92
N GLN A 156 -3.14 3.04 6.56
CA GLN A 156 -1.99 3.94 6.38
C GLN A 156 -1.01 3.93 7.58
N ASP A 157 -1.50 3.99 8.81
CA ASP A 157 -0.63 4.04 10.00
C ASP A 157 0.20 2.76 10.14
N GLU A 158 -0.37 1.60 9.83
CA GLU A 158 0.39 0.34 9.78
C GLU A 158 1.40 0.39 8.63
N LEU A 159 0.98 0.77 7.43
CA LEU A 159 1.87 0.86 6.26
C LEU A 159 3.06 1.79 6.49
N ARG A 160 2.90 2.87 7.27
CA ARG A 160 3.97 3.82 7.60
C ARG A 160 4.90 3.33 8.72
N THR A 161 4.37 2.61 9.70
CA THR A 161 5.15 2.19 10.89
C THR A 161 5.85 0.86 10.71
N LEU A 162 5.37 0.04 9.78
CA LEU A 162 5.95 -1.25 9.43
C LEU A 162 7.37 -1.07 8.87
N PRO A 163 8.43 -1.64 9.50
CA PRO A 163 9.79 -1.54 9.00
C PRO A 163 9.86 -2.14 7.59
N LYS A 164 10.32 -1.38 6.60
CA LYS A 164 10.31 -1.82 5.20
C LYS A 164 11.47 -1.23 4.44
N LEU A 165 11.91 -1.94 3.40
CA LEU A 165 12.92 -1.44 2.49
C LEU A 165 12.30 -0.34 1.63
N ALA A 166 13.04 0.76 1.42
CA ALA A 166 12.65 1.83 0.50
C ALA A 166 11.27 2.47 0.76
N ASP A 167 10.75 2.40 2.00
CA ASP A 167 9.41 2.86 2.37
C ASP A 167 8.26 2.31 1.48
N ASP A 168 8.50 1.17 0.83
CA ASP A 168 7.61 0.57 -0.18
C ASP A 168 6.36 -0.11 0.44
N SER A 169 5.17 0.40 0.11
CA SER A 169 3.90 -0.10 0.63
C SER A 169 3.65 -1.58 0.31
N LEU A 170 4.02 -2.05 -0.88
CA LEU A 170 3.79 -3.43 -1.29
C LEU A 170 4.61 -4.43 -0.47
N ARG A 171 5.73 -4.01 0.13
CA ARG A 171 6.51 -4.88 1.02
C ARG A 171 5.79 -5.23 2.32
N ALA A 172 4.71 -4.55 2.67
CA ALA A 172 3.86 -4.99 3.77
C ALA A 172 3.24 -6.37 3.49
N VAL A 173 2.97 -6.70 2.22
CA VAL A 173 2.44 -8.00 1.77
C VAL A 173 3.39 -9.14 2.11
N HIS A 174 4.72 -8.90 2.18
CA HIS A 174 5.70 -9.93 2.51
C HIS A 174 5.51 -10.52 3.91
N ARG A 175 4.76 -9.85 4.78
CA ARG A 175 4.46 -10.30 6.14
C ARG A 175 3.21 -11.17 6.24
N LEU A 176 2.44 -11.28 5.16
CA LEU A 176 1.18 -12.01 5.17
C LEU A 176 1.42 -13.53 5.10
N PRO A 177 0.60 -14.34 5.77
CA PRO A 177 0.65 -15.79 5.63
C PRO A 177 0.47 -16.21 4.16
N GLY A 178 1.34 -17.09 3.68
CA GLY A 178 1.32 -17.56 2.29
C GLY A 178 2.07 -16.66 1.30
N ALA A 179 2.70 -15.57 1.77
CA ALA A 179 3.64 -14.79 0.98
C ALA A 179 5.06 -15.38 1.05
N ALA A 180 5.74 -15.44 -0.09
CA ALA A 180 7.13 -15.85 -0.22
C ALA A 180 7.91 -14.79 -1.01
N SER A 181 9.00 -14.28 -0.45
CA SER A 181 9.82 -13.26 -1.10
C SER A 181 11.23 -13.78 -1.37
N ASN A 182 11.80 -13.39 -2.50
CA ASN A 182 13.22 -13.57 -2.80
C ASN A 182 14.12 -12.55 -2.07
N GLY A 183 13.53 -11.63 -1.31
CA GLY A 183 14.20 -10.58 -0.53
C GLY A 183 14.56 -9.32 -1.31
N ILE A 184 14.54 -9.37 -2.65
CA ILE A 184 14.92 -8.25 -3.53
C ILE A 184 13.69 -7.60 -4.15
N SER A 185 12.77 -8.39 -4.71
CA SER A 185 11.55 -7.89 -5.35
C SER A 185 10.69 -7.06 -4.39
N GLY A 186 10.02 -6.05 -4.94
CA GLY A 186 9.01 -5.26 -4.25
C GLY A 186 7.71 -6.02 -3.99
N LEU A 187 7.50 -7.15 -4.67
CA LEU A 187 6.33 -8.01 -4.51
C LEU A 187 6.72 -9.41 -4.03
N ALA A 188 5.91 -9.98 -3.15
CA ALA A 188 6.03 -11.38 -2.77
C ALA A 188 5.15 -12.26 -3.66
N HIS A 189 5.62 -13.47 -3.90
CA HIS A 189 4.83 -14.54 -4.50
C HIS A 189 3.78 -14.97 -3.48
N ILE A 190 2.51 -14.92 -3.84
CA ILE A 190 1.41 -15.27 -2.94
C ILE A 190 0.90 -16.66 -3.32
N ARG A 191 0.82 -17.56 -2.34
CA ARG A 191 0.36 -18.95 -2.53
C ARG A 191 1.11 -19.72 -3.64
N GLY A 192 2.38 -19.36 -3.88
CA GLY A 192 3.23 -20.00 -4.88
C GLY A 192 2.97 -19.54 -6.31
N GLY A 193 2.14 -18.52 -6.52
CA GLY A 193 1.96 -17.90 -7.83
C GLY A 193 3.06 -16.90 -8.17
N GLU A 194 3.26 -16.69 -9.47
CA GLU A 194 4.24 -15.74 -10.02
C GLU A 194 3.78 -14.28 -9.83
N GLU A 195 4.68 -13.31 -10.00
CA GLU A 195 4.37 -11.89 -9.81
C GLU A 195 3.30 -11.38 -10.79
N ASP A 196 3.25 -11.93 -12.00
CA ASP A 196 2.25 -11.61 -13.03
C ASP A 196 0.88 -12.26 -12.77
N GLU A 197 0.77 -13.20 -11.84
CA GLU A 197 -0.50 -13.79 -11.40
C GLU A 197 -1.19 -12.96 -10.31
N THR A 198 -0.53 -11.90 -9.80
CA THR A 198 -1.06 -10.95 -8.82
C THR A 198 -1.52 -9.66 -9.49
N ARG A 199 -2.74 -9.19 -9.19
CA ARG A 199 -3.25 -7.90 -9.69
C ARG A 199 -3.14 -6.82 -8.62
N ILE A 200 -2.51 -5.72 -9.00
CA ILE A 200 -2.37 -4.52 -8.17
C ILE A 200 -3.30 -3.45 -8.75
N VAL A 201 -4.20 -2.92 -7.93
CA VAL A 201 -5.19 -1.92 -8.32
C VAL A 201 -4.96 -0.65 -7.52
N LEU A 202 -4.98 0.52 -8.16
CA LEU A 202 -4.94 1.83 -7.50
C LEU A 202 -6.18 2.65 -7.88
N ASP A 203 -7.01 2.97 -6.89
CA ASP A 203 -8.26 3.72 -7.10
C ASP A 203 -9.11 3.15 -8.25
N GLY A 204 -9.23 1.82 -8.31
CA GLY A 204 -9.99 1.07 -9.32
C GLY A 204 -9.25 0.81 -10.64
N LEU A 205 -8.06 1.40 -10.88
CA LEU A 205 -7.25 1.10 -12.07
C LEU A 205 -6.28 -0.06 -11.82
N PRO A 206 -6.34 -1.16 -12.58
CA PRO A 206 -5.30 -2.19 -12.56
C PRO A 206 -4.01 -1.61 -13.16
N LEU A 207 -2.93 -1.66 -12.39
CA LEU A 207 -1.62 -1.17 -12.84
C LEU A 207 -0.81 -2.32 -13.44
N SER A 208 -0.28 -2.09 -14.64
CA SER A 208 0.62 -3.01 -15.35
C SER A 208 2.07 -2.81 -14.88
N GLU A 209 2.64 -3.82 -14.21
CA GLU A 209 4.03 -3.79 -13.72
C GLU A 209 4.40 -2.48 -12.98
N PRO A 210 3.70 -2.14 -11.87
CA PRO A 210 3.84 -0.87 -11.14
C PRO A 210 5.11 -0.79 -10.29
N PHE A 211 6.27 -1.06 -10.89
CA PHE A 211 7.57 -1.10 -10.21
C PHE A 211 8.59 -0.25 -10.92
N HIS A 212 9.51 0.31 -10.13
CA HIS A 212 10.72 0.93 -10.61
C HIS A 212 11.81 -0.10 -10.87
N LEU A 213 12.71 0.21 -11.80
CA LEU A 213 13.88 -0.62 -12.12
C LEU A 213 13.46 -2.07 -12.46
N LYS A 214 12.48 -2.21 -13.36
CA LYS A 214 11.82 -3.49 -13.69
C LYS A 214 12.80 -4.54 -14.19
N SER A 215 13.79 -4.11 -14.98
CA SER A 215 14.88 -4.97 -15.47
C SER A 215 15.87 -5.41 -14.38
N PHE A 216 15.74 -4.91 -13.15
CA PHE A 216 16.59 -5.19 -12.00
C PHE A 216 15.78 -5.74 -10.81
N PHE A 217 14.92 -6.72 -11.07
CA PHE A 217 14.09 -7.41 -10.07
C PHE A 217 13.03 -6.53 -9.39
N SER A 218 12.60 -5.42 -10.01
CA SER A 218 11.46 -4.63 -9.53
C SER A 218 11.48 -4.29 -8.01
N PRO A 219 12.59 -3.76 -7.46
CA PRO A 219 12.81 -3.72 -6.02
C PRO A 219 11.95 -2.70 -5.27
N VAL A 220 11.37 -1.74 -5.97
CA VAL A 220 10.60 -0.62 -5.40
C VAL A 220 9.32 -0.44 -6.20
N SER A 221 8.17 -0.52 -5.55
CA SER A 221 6.88 -0.21 -6.18
C SER A 221 6.69 1.30 -6.36
N VAL A 222 5.86 1.68 -7.33
CA VAL A 222 5.43 3.08 -7.55
C VAL A 222 4.42 3.54 -6.48
N LEU A 223 3.99 2.64 -5.59
CA LEU A 223 2.98 2.89 -4.55
C LEU A 223 3.64 3.40 -3.26
N ASP A 224 3.97 4.68 -3.27
CA ASP A 224 4.55 5.37 -2.11
C ASP A 224 3.61 5.35 -0.88
N ALA A 225 4.17 5.12 0.31
CA ALA A 225 3.40 5.06 1.56
C ALA A 225 2.71 6.39 1.90
N GLU A 226 3.22 7.49 1.37
CA GLU A 226 2.62 8.80 1.53
C GLU A 226 1.30 8.94 0.75
N ILE A 227 1.17 8.31 -0.43
CA ILE A 227 -0.06 8.37 -1.23
C ILE A 227 -1.08 7.30 -0.85
N VAL A 228 -0.64 6.19 -0.24
CA VAL A 228 -1.51 5.06 0.11
C VAL A 228 -2.26 5.35 1.41
N GLY A 229 -3.59 5.33 1.35
CA GLY A 229 -4.48 5.44 2.51
C GLY A 229 -4.88 4.09 3.11
N ALA A 230 -5.11 3.10 2.25
CA ALA A 230 -5.40 1.73 2.66
C ALA A 230 -5.01 0.75 1.55
N MET A 231 -4.71 -0.48 1.94
CA MET A 231 -4.43 -1.60 1.04
C MET A 231 -5.16 -2.84 1.51
N ASP A 232 -6.06 -3.37 0.69
CA ASP A 232 -6.77 -4.62 0.90
C ASP A 232 -6.09 -5.74 0.11
N VAL A 233 -5.61 -6.77 0.80
CA VAL A 233 -4.88 -7.87 0.19
C VAL A 233 -5.71 -9.14 0.26
N TYR A 234 -6.14 -9.64 -0.90
CA TYR A 234 -6.79 -10.92 -1.08
C TYR A 234 -5.76 -11.93 -1.56
N ALA A 235 -5.26 -12.77 -0.65
CA ALA A 235 -4.41 -13.88 -1.01
C ALA A 235 -5.28 -15.03 -1.58
N GLY A 236 -5.91 -14.85 -2.74
CA GLY A 236 -6.86 -15.78 -3.34
C GLY A 236 -8.28 -15.71 -2.76
N GLY A 237 -9.26 -16.29 -3.46
CA GLY A 237 -10.67 -16.23 -3.05
C GLY A 237 -11.24 -14.80 -3.05
N PHE A 238 -10.68 -13.92 -3.88
CA PHE A 238 -11.20 -12.59 -4.15
C PHE A 238 -12.49 -12.65 -4.96
N PRO A 239 -13.37 -11.64 -4.84
CA PRO A 239 -14.60 -11.61 -5.60
C PRO A 239 -14.37 -11.50 -7.12
N VAL A 240 -15.39 -11.89 -7.88
CA VAL A 240 -15.33 -12.09 -9.35
C VAL A 240 -15.03 -10.81 -10.14
N ASP A 241 -15.27 -9.64 -9.54
CA ASP A 241 -15.00 -8.32 -10.09
C ASP A 241 -13.52 -8.05 -10.37
N TYR A 242 -12.62 -8.79 -9.73
CA TYR A 242 -11.19 -8.70 -10.01
C TYR A 242 -10.71 -9.56 -11.20
N GLY A 243 -11.61 -10.30 -11.84
CA GLY A 243 -11.39 -10.95 -13.13
C GLY A 243 -10.49 -12.19 -13.06
N ASP A 244 -9.52 -12.25 -13.98
CA ASP A 244 -8.84 -13.45 -14.46
C ASP A 244 -7.56 -13.85 -13.71
N ARG A 245 -7.32 -13.27 -12.53
CA ARG A 245 -6.07 -13.47 -11.81
C ARG A 245 -6.07 -14.80 -11.06
N MET A 246 -4.88 -15.35 -10.86
CA MET A 246 -4.72 -16.71 -10.36
C MET A 246 -4.20 -16.76 -8.92
N SER A 247 -3.40 -15.76 -8.51
CA SER A 247 -2.72 -15.76 -7.22
C SER A 247 -3.41 -14.87 -6.19
N ALA A 248 -3.44 -13.56 -6.45
CA ALA A 248 -3.87 -12.57 -5.47
C ALA A 248 -4.34 -11.24 -6.09
N VAL A 249 -5.05 -10.47 -5.27
CA VAL A 249 -5.45 -9.09 -5.58
C VAL A 249 -4.97 -8.19 -4.45
N ILE A 250 -4.38 -7.07 -4.82
CA ILE A 250 -3.97 -6.00 -3.92
C ILE A 250 -4.72 -4.75 -4.37
N ASP A 251 -5.79 -4.39 -3.65
CA ASP A 251 -6.59 -3.19 -3.92
C ASP A 251 -6.12 -2.04 -3.04
N VAL A 252 -5.63 -0.98 -3.69
CA VAL A 252 -4.97 0.15 -3.04
C VAL A 252 -5.83 1.39 -3.24
N ARG A 253 -6.14 2.04 -2.13
CA ARG A 253 -6.88 3.30 -2.09
C ARG A 253 -5.94 4.43 -1.73
N SER A 254 -5.93 5.48 -2.55
CA SER A 254 -5.16 6.68 -2.23
C SER A 254 -5.77 7.43 -1.05
N ILE A 255 -4.96 8.25 -0.39
CA ILE A 255 -5.46 9.09 0.70
C ILE A 255 -6.49 10.11 0.21
N VAL A 256 -7.43 10.45 1.10
CA VAL A 256 -8.31 11.60 0.90
C VAL A 256 -7.77 12.77 1.73
N PRO A 257 -7.39 13.89 1.11
CA PRO A 257 -6.86 15.03 1.85
C PRO A 257 -7.95 15.63 2.75
N PRO A 258 -7.62 16.04 3.99
CA PRO A 258 -8.56 16.77 4.84
C PRO A 258 -8.81 18.18 4.28
N ALA A 259 -9.89 18.83 4.74
CA ALA A 259 -10.28 20.15 4.25
C ALA A 259 -9.20 21.23 4.53
N GLU A 260 -8.47 21.11 5.64
CA GLU A 260 -7.37 22.00 6.01
C GLU A 260 -6.11 21.78 5.14
N GLY A 261 -6.10 20.72 4.33
CA GLY A 261 -5.00 20.30 3.49
C GLY A 261 -3.98 19.40 4.19
N ILE A 262 -3.17 18.75 3.38
CA ILE A 262 -2.07 17.88 3.81
C ILE A 262 -0.77 18.33 3.14
N ARG A 263 0.32 18.28 3.89
CA ARG A 263 1.68 18.49 3.38
C ARG A 263 2.60 17.51 4.08
N ALA A 264 3.37 16.74 3.32
CA ALA A 264 4.39 15.84 3.84
C ALA A 264 5.65 15.94 2.97
N ILE A 265 6.80 15.76 3.59
CA ILE A 265 8.10 15.62 2.93
C ILE A 265 8.82 14.49 3.64
N GLY A 266 9.36 13.56 2.88
CA GLY A 266 10.16 12.45 3.38
C GLY A 266 11.52 12.40 2.68
N ALA A 267 12.52 11.93 3.41
CA ALA A 267 13.85 11.69 2.88
C ALA A 267 14.45 10.46 3.54
N SER A 268 14.93 9.53 2.73
CA SER A 268 15.60 8.31 3.13
C SER A 268 16.81 8.05 2.23
N LEU A 269 17.56 6.98 2.52
CA LEU A 269 18.65 6.53 1.65
C LEU A 269 18.14 6.05 0.28
N TYR A 270 16.86 5.69 0.18
CA TYR A 270 16.27 5.18 -1.06
C TYR A 270 15.69 6.29 -1.92
N HIS A 271 15.00 7.26 -1.33
CA HIS A 271 14.35 8.34 -2.06
C HIS A 271 14.08 9.58 -1.20
N THR A 272 13.73 10.66 -1.88
CA THR A 272 13.11 11.84 -1.31
C THR A 272 11.75 12.02 -1.97
N ASN A 273 10.71 12.24 -1.17
CA ASN A 273 9.35 12.44 -1.64
C ASN A 273 8.72 13.69 -1.02
N GLY A 274 7.65 14.15 -1.65
CA GLY A 274 6.82 15.23 -1.15
C GLY A 274 5.38 15.02 -1.58
N LEU A 275 4.46 15.36 -0.69
CA LEU A 275 3.02 15.24 -0.87
C LEU A 275 2.37 16.56 -0.48
N VAL A 276 1.46 17.04 -1.31
CA VAL A 276 0.60 18.17 -0.98
C VAL A 276 -0.83 17.87 -1.43
N GLY A 277 -1.81 18.34 -0.68
CA GLY A 277 -3.21 18.22 -1.08
C GLY A 277 -4.12 19.09 -0.24
N GLY A 278 -5.38 19.14 -0.63
CA GLY A 278 -6.40 19.87 0.11
C GLY A 278 -7.73 19.86 -0.60
N SER A 279 -8.59 20.78 -0.18
CA SER A 279 -9.92 20.95 -0.75
C SER A 279 -10.12 22.32 -1.40
N PHE A 280 -11.14 22.42 -2.24
CA PHE A 280 -11.61 23.64 -2.89
C PHE A 280 -13.14 23.59 -3.05
N ASP A 281 -13.75 24.69 -3.48
CA ASP A 281 -15.22 24.80 -3.64
C ASP A 281 -15.99 24.31 -2.40
N ASP A 282 -15.69 24.89 -1.23
CA ASP A 282 -16.31 24.53 0.05
C ASP A 282 -16.29 23.01 0.36
N ALA A 283 -15.14 22.40 0.11
CA ALA A 283 -14.87 20.96 0.29
C ALA A 283 -15.54 20.00 -0.70
N ARG A 284 -16.25 20.49 -1.71
CA ARG A 284 -16.76 19.67 -2.82
C ARG A 284 -15.67 19.20 -3.76
N GLY A 285 -14.60 19.99 -3.88
CA GLY A 285 -13.41 19.63 -4.63
C GLY A 285 -12.29 19.18 -3.71
N ARG A 286 -11.57 18.13 -4.10
CA ARG A 286 -10.40 17.60 -3.39
C ARG A 286 -9.27 17.33 -4.38
N TRP A 287 -8.03 17.59 -3.98
CA TRP A 287 -6.88 17.38 -4.86
C TRP A 287 -5.66 16.91 -4.08
N LEU A 288 -4.83 16.10 -4.74
CA LEU A 288 -3.61 15.53 -4.20
C LEU A 288 -2.52 15.54 -5.28
N LEU A 289 -1.30 15.86 -4.88
CA LEU A 289 -0.11 15.82 -5.71
C LEU A 289 1.05 15.25 -4.89
N SER A 290 1.71 14.24 -5.44
CA SER A 290 2.91 13.62 -4.90
C SER A 290 4.00 13.56 -5.95
N GLY A 291 5.25 13.62 -5.51
CA GLY A 291 6.41 13.31 -6.34
C GLY A 291 7.52 12.68 -5.52
N ARG A 292 8.23 11.72 -6.11
CA ARG A 292 9.30 10.98 -5.46
C ARG A 292 10.46 10.76 -6.41
N ARG A 293 11.67 11.03 -5.92
CA ARG A 293 12.94 10.84 -6.63
C ARG A 293 13.84 9.88 -5.85
N SER A 294 14.53 8.99 -6.54
CA SER A 294 15.55 8.11 -5.94
C SER A 294 16.79 8.86 -5.43
N ASN A 295 17.34 8.38 -4.31
CA ASN A 295 18.65 8.76 -3.76
C ASN A 295 19.71 7.65 -3.96
N LEU A 296 19.35 6.52 -4.58
CA LEU A 296 20.19 5.33 -4.70
C LEU A 296 21.52 5.58 -5.44
N ALA A 297 21.50 6.26 -6.59
CA ALA A 297 22.73 6.60 -7.30
C ALA A 297 23.68 7.45 -6.44
N ASP A 298 23.15 8.39 -5.67
CA ASP A 298 23.94 9.26 -4.79
C ASP A 298 24.58 8.46 -3.64
N VAL A 299 23.82 7.52 -3.04
CA VAL A 299 24.31 6.61 -1.98
C VAL A 299 25.37 5.64 -2.51
N ILE A 300 25.15 5.02 -3.68
CA ILE A 300 26.11 4.09 -4.30
C ILE A 300 27.42 4.80 -4.60
N LYS A 301 27.35 6.02 -5.15
CA LYS A 301 28.52 6.86 -5.42
C LYS A 301 29.27 7.21 -4.13
N LEU A 302 28.56 7.59 -3.07
CA LEU A 302 29.16 7.89 -1.77
C LEU A 302 29.85 6.67 -1.15
N ALA A 303 29.27 5.48 -1.34
CA ALA A 303 29.82 4.21 -0.87
C ALA A 303 30.98 3.67 -1.73
N ASN A 304 31.38 4.37 -2.80
CA ASN A 304 32.41 3.92 -3.76
C ASN A 304 32.17 2.49 -4.26
N SER A 305 30.92 2.16 -4.60
CA SER A 305 30.51 0.84 -5.06
C SER A 305 30.24 0.82 -6.56
N ASP A 306 30.64 -0.25 -7.26
CA ASP A 306 30.45 -0.41 -8.71
C ASP A 306 29.06 -0.99 -9.06
N LEU A 307 28.02 -0.63 -8.29
CA LEU A 307 26.65 -1.16 -8.46
C LEU A 307 25.82 -0.39 -9.51
N GLY A 308 26.47 0.45 -10.30
CA GLY A 308 25.85 1.29 -11.32
C GLY A 308 25.17 2.55 -10.78
N GLU A 309 24.36 3.18 -11.63
CA GLU A 309 23.69 4.46 -11.33
C GLU A 309 22.17 4.34 -11.52
N PRO A 310 21.44 3.64 -10.63
CA PRO A 310 19.98 3.55 -10.69
C PRO A 310 19.34 4.89 -10.28
N ARG A 311 18.44 5.38 -11.13
CA ARG A 311 17.66 6.59 -10.91
C ARG A 311 16.21 6.32 -11.25
N TYR A 312 15.29 6.82 -10.43
CA TYR A 312 13.87 6.85 -10.75
C TYR A 312 13.22 8.14 -10.28
N LEU A 313 12.16 8.52 -10.97
CA LEU A 313 11.25 9.59 -10.62
C LEU A 313 9.81 9.10 -10.85
N ASP A 314 8.94 9.33 -9.87
CA ASP A 314 7.51 9.19 -10.04
C ASP A 314 6.75 10.45 -9.61
N SER A 315 5.52 10.56 -10.10
CA SER A 315 4.55 11.52 -9.61
C SER A 315 3.15 10.94 -9.68
N PHE A 316 2.34 11.25 -8.66
CA PHE A 316 0.93 10.89 -8.60
C PHE A 316 0.10 12.15 -8.39
N SER A 317 -0.94 12.34 -9.19
CA SER A 317 -1.88 13.44 -9.07
C SER A 317 -3.30 12.91 -9.09
N LYS A 318 -4.16 13.50 -8.25
CA LYS A 318 -5.59 13.20 -8.19
C LYS A 318 -6.37 14.49 -8.01
N VAL A 319 -7.46 14.65 -8.75
CA VAL A 319 -8.46 15.70 -8.53
C VAL A 319 -9.82 15.02 -8.50
N GLU A 320 -10.57 15.20 -7.43
CA GLU A 320 -11.89 14.65 -7.20
C GLU A 320 -12.89 15.79 -6.98
N TYR A 321 -14.11 15.65 -7.47
CA TYR A 321 -15.14 16.67 -7.36
C TYR A 321 -16.54 16.04 -7.20
N ASP A 322 -17.24 16.49 -6.18
CA ASP A 322 -18.62 16.13 -5.88
C ASP A 322 -19.57 17.04 -6.68
N PHE A 323 -19.93 16.61 -7.91
CA PHE A 323 -20.87 17.33 -8.78
C PHE A 323 -22.26 17.49 -8.15
N SER A 324 -22.67 16.53 -7.33
CA SER A 324 -23.87 16.57 -6.49
C SER A 324 -23.74 15.56 -5.33
N ASP A 325 -24.68 15.55 -4.40
CA ASP A 325 -24.77 14.55 -3.31
C ASP A 325 -24.88 13.09 -3.80
N ALA A 326 -25.11 12.90 -5.10
CA ALA A 326 -25.24 11.60 -5.74
C ALA A 326 -24.16 11.33 -6.78
N THR A 327 -23.35 12.31 -7.17
CA THR A 327 -22.39 12.17 -8.28
C THR A 327 -21.03 12.72 -7.91
N THR A 328 -20.02 11.86 -7.95
CA THR A 328 -18.62 12.23 -7.72
C THR A 328 -17.82 11.76 -8.92
N GLY A 329 -16.89 12.59 -9.39
CA GLY A 329 -15.91 12.16 -10.38
C GLY A 329 -14.51 12.52 -9.96
N ALA A 330 -13.54 11.75 -10.46
CA ALA A 330 -12.13 12.02 -10.22
C ALA A 330 -11.30 11.82 -11.50
N LEU A 331 -10.19 12.53 -11.59
CA LEU A 331 -9.16 12.36 -12.60
C LEU A 331 -7.84 12.09 -11.89
N HIS A 332 -7.13 11.06 -12.35
CA HIS A 332 -5.87 10.63 -11.79
C HIS A 332 -4.80 10.58 -12.87
N LEU A 333 -3.56 10.85 -12.48
CA LEU A 333 -2.37 10.74 -13.32
C LEU A 333 -1.24 10.14 -12.49
N LEU A 334 -0.64 9.05 -12.98
CA LEU A 334 0.58 8.46 -12.44
C LEU A 334 1.62 8.44 -13.56
N VAL A 335 2.78 9.03 -13.34
CA VAL A 335 3.89 9.07 -14.30
C VAL A 335 5.15 8.57 -13.63
N VAL A 336 5.90 7.73 -14.34
CA VAL A 336 7.12 7.07 -13.89
C VAL A 336 8.19 7.18 -14.97
N ASP A 337 9.41 7.52 -14.58
CA ASP A 337 10.61 7.57 -15.42
C ASP A 337 11.80 6.97 -14.65
N ASP A 338 12.39 5.92 -15.21
CA ASP A 338 13.53 5.22 -14.65
C ASP A 338 14.69 5.19 -15.62
N HIS A 339 15.89 5.25 -15.08
CA HIS A 339 17.13 5.05 -15.83
C HIS A 339 18.14 4.29 -14.99
N ILE A 340 18.74 3.24 -15.54
CA ILE A 340 19.86 2.54 -14.90
C ILE A 340 20.97 2.29 -15.90
N ARG A 341 22.21 2.53 -15.46
CA ARG A 341 23.43 2.12 -16.18
C ARG A 341 24.22 1.17 -15.30
N LEU A 342 24.57 0.02 -15.86
CA LEU A 342 25.39 -1.00 -15.22
C LEU A 342 26.64 -1.23 -16.05
N ASN A 343 27.75 -1.44 -15.36
CA ASN A 343 29.00 -1.87 -15.97
C ASN A 343 29.62 -2.94 -15.09
N ASN A 344 30.20 -3.98 -15.68
CA ASN A 344 30.95 -4.94 -14.89
C ASN A 344 32.28 -4.33 -14.41
N SER A 345 32.89 -4.97 -13.40
CA SER A 345 34.13 -4.48 -12.79
C SER A 345 35.30 -4.42 -13.78
N GLU A 346 35.31 -5.30 -14.78
CA GLU A 346 36.35 -5.38 -15.81
C GLU A 346 36.10 -4.41 -16.98
N LYS A 347 34.95 -3.72 -16.99
CA LYS A 347 34.50 -2.78 -18.02
C LYS A 347 34.35 -3.38 -19.42
N THR A 348 34.11 -4.68 -19.49
CA THR A 348 33.86 -5.44 -20.72
C THR A 348 32.37 -5.63 -20.99
N GLU A 349 31.49 -5.44 -20.00
CA GLU A 349 30.03 -5.56 -20.16
C GLU A 349 29.32 -4.29 -19.72
N TYR A 350 28.58 -3.66 -20.63
CA TYR A 350 27.80 -2.46 -20.38
C TYR A 350 26.32 -2.72 -20.63
N SER A 351 25.45 -2.18 -19.78
CA SER A 351 24.00 -2.20 -19.98
C SER A 351 23.40 -0.84 -19.60
N SER A 352 22.44 -0.38 -20.40
CA SER A 352 21.61 0.78 -20.13
C SER A 352 20.15 0.38 -20.27
N VAL A 353 19.32 0.76 -19.32
CA VAL A 353 17.87 0.55 -19.39
C VAL A 353 17.17 1.85 -19.04
N GLY A 354 16.18 2.22 -19.87
CA GLY A 354 15.25 3.30 -19.61
C GLY A 354 13.82 2.75 -19.59
N ASP A 355 13.05 3.11 -18.57
CA ASP A 355 11.63 2.74 -18.45
C ASP A 355 10.80 4.00 -18.28
N ARG A 356 9.72 4.13 -19.04
CA ARG A 356 8.72 5.20 -18.90
C ARG A 356 7.34 4.60 -18.86
N SER A 357 6.52 5.08 -17.95
CA SER A 357 5.13 4.64 -17.86
C SER A 357 4.23 5.79 -17.43
N ALA A 358 3.06 5.88 -18.05
CA ALA A 358 2.05 6.86 -17.72
C ALA A 358 0.68 6.20 -17.70
N TRP A 359 -0.05 6.41 -16.62
CA TRP A 359 -1.44 6.01 -16.45
C TRP A 359 -2.28 7.23 -16.18
N ILE A 360 -3.33 7.42 -16.97
CA ILE A 360 -4.36 8.45 -16.73
C ILE A 360 -5.71 7.75 -16.68
N TRP A 361 -6.51 8.05 -15.66
CA TRP A 361 -7.85 7.50 -15.58
C TRP A 361 -8.83 8.45 -14.92
N ALA A 362 -10.04 8.45 -15.48
CA ALA A 362 -11.17 9.19 -14.94
C ALA A 362 -12.17 8.20 -14.35
N THR A 363 -12.69 8.52 -13.17
CA THR A 363 -13.76 7.77 -12.52
C THR A 363 -15.00 8.64 -12.39
N VAL A 364 -16.18 8.06 -12.55
CA VAL A 364 -17.46 8.70 -12.24
C VAL A 364 -18.31 7.70 -11.47
N GLY A 365 -18.64 8.04 -10.23
CA GLY A 365 -19.61 7.32 -9.42
C GLY A 365 -20.95 8.05 -9.42
N HIS A 366 -22.05 7.31 -9.54
CA HIS A 366 -23.39 7.87 -9.43
C HIS A 366 -24.31 6.98 -8.60
N ARG A 367 -25.14 7.61 -7.76
CA ARG A 367 -26.14 6.94 -6.92
C ARG A 367 -27.54 7.37 -7.32
N TRP A 368 -28.26 6.51 -8.04
CA TRP A 368 -29.64 6.75 -8.46
C TRP A 368 -30.64 6.61 -7.29
N SER A 369 -30.35 5.72 -6.34
CA SER A 369 -31.14 5.53 -5.12
C SER A 369 -30.27 4.94 -4.01
N GLU A 370 -30.82 4.75 -2.81
CA GLU A 370 -30.14 4.05 -1.71
C GLU A 370 -29.76 2.60 -2.06
N ARG A 371 -30.46 1.99 -3.03
CA ARG A 371 -30.28 0.59 -3.43
C ARG A 371 -29.71 0.42 -4.83
N LEU A 372 -29.38 1.51 -5.54
CA LEU A 372 -28.88 1.45 -6.91
C LEU A 372 -27.78 2.50 -7.10
N SER A 373 -26.57 2.02 -7.36
CA SER A 373 -25.39 2.85 -7.62
C SER A 373 -24.54 2.23 -8.72
N GLY A 374 -23.64 3.02 -9.29
CA GLY A 374 -22.75 2.54 -10.33
C GLY A 374 -21.51 3.41 -10.45
N GLN A 375 -20.51 2.84 -11.12
CA GLN A 375 -19.23 3.46 -11.36
C GLN A 375 -18.81 3.22 -12.80
N ALA A 376 -18.23 4.23 -13.42
CA ALA A 376 -17.54 4.13 -14.68
C ALA A 376 -16.07 4.55 -14.50
N ILE A 377 -15.15 3.80 -15.10
CA ILE A 377 -13.72 4.11 -15.13
C ILE A 377 -13.27 4.06 -16.59
N LEU A 378 -12.74 5.18 -17.10
CA LEU A 378 -12.07 5.25 -18.40
C LEU A 378 -10.58 5.47 -18.16
N SER A 379 -9.72 4.63 -18.72
CA SER A 379 -8.28 4.73 -18.56
C SER A 379 -7.52 4.69 -19.88
N TYR A 380 -6.36 5.34 -19.87
CA TYR A 380 -5.34 5.24 -20.90
C TYR A 380 -3.99 4.99 -20.23
N THR A 381 -3.28 3.99 -20.73
CA THR A 381 -1.96 3.56 -20.26
C THR A 381 -0.99 3.63 -21.41
N ASN A 382 0.20 4.15 -21.16
CA ASN A 382 1.33 4.08 -22.07
C ASN A 382 2.56 3.58 -21.30
N VAL A 383 3.24 2.58 -21.85
CA VAL A 383 4.48 2.03 -21.32
C VAL A 383 5.49 1.97 -22.45
N ASP A 384 6.72 2.39 -22.16
CA ASP A 384 7.86 2.37 -23.06
C ASP A 384 9.08 1.89 -22.28
N ASN A 385 9.78 0.90 -22.81
CA ASN A 385 10.96 0.30 -22.22
C ASN A 385 12.02 0.17 -23.32
N ASP A 386 13.21 0.67 -23.03
CA ASP A 386 14.38 0.60 -23.89
C ASP A 386 15.53 -0.03 -23.12
N ARG A 387 16.15 -1.05 -23.72
CA ARG A 387 17.29 -1.76 -23.14
C ARG A 387 18.37 -1.96 -24.19
N ASP A 388 19.52 -1.38 -23.90
CA ASP A 388 20.75 -1.55 -24.64
C ASP A 388 21.78 -2.30 -23.80
N GLY A 389 22.56 -3.17 -24.44
CA GLY A 389 23.69 -3.81 -23.81
C GLY A 389 24.77 -4.17 -24.80
N THR A 390 26.02 -4.18 -24.33
CA THR A 390 27.18 -4.58 -25.10
C THR A 390 28.10 -5.44 -24.26
N VAL A 391 28.76 -6.40 -24.91
CA VAL A 391 29.90 -7.12 -24.34
C VAL A 391 31.08 -6.99 -25.30
N ASP A 392 32.24 -6.70 -24.76
CA ASP A 392 33.52 -6.66 -25.46
C ASP A 392 34.59 -7.22 -24.53
N ASP A 393 34.74 -8.54 -24.57
CA ASP A 393 35.64 -9.32 -23.74
C ASP A 393 36.74 -9.94 -24.63
N PRO A 394 37.94 -9.33 -24.67
CA PRO A 394 38.96 -9.66 -25.66
C PRO A 394 39.37 -11.14 -25.65
N GLY A 395 39.10 -11.82 -26.76
CA GLY A 395 39.46 -13.23 -26.95
C GLY A 395 38.43 -14.21 -26.38
N GLU A 396 37.37 -13.74 -25.74
CA GLU A 396 36.30 -14.57 -25.20
C GLU A 396 34.95 -14.36 -25.91
N ARG A 397 34.45 -13.13 -25.96
CA ARG A 397 33.14 -12.83 -26.55
C ARG A 397 32.96 -11.36 -26.88
N SER A 398 32.17 -11.08 -27.90
CA SER A 398 31.74 -9.72 -28.22
C SER A 398 30.31 -9.71 -28.72
N GLY A 399 29.59 -8.62 -28.53
CA GLY A 399 28.19 -8.58 -28.92
C GLY A 399 27.41 -7.38 -28.42
N PHE A 400 26.15 -7.34 -28.82
CA PHE A 400 25.19 -6.32 -28.42
C PHE A 400 23.78 -6.89 -28.28
N VAL A 401 22.94 -6.14 -27.58
CA VAL A 401 21.49 -6.27 -27.56
C VAL A 401 20.86 -4.88 -27.60
N HIS A 402 19.82 -4.75 -28.42
CA HIS A 402 18.89 -3.63 -28.48
C HIS A 402 17.49 -4.23 -28.34
N ASP A 403 16.75 -3.81 -27.33
CA ASP A 403 15.39 -4.27 -27.04
C ASP A 403 14.52 -3.06 -26.72
N HIS A 404 13.57 -2.75 -27.62
CA HIS A 404 12.58 -1.71 -27.43
C HIS A 404 11.20 -2.35 -27.35
N ARG A 405 10.45 -2.01 -26.31
CA ARG A 405 9.11 -2.51 -26.05
C ARG A 405 8.22 -1.36 -25.66
N SER A 406 7.10 -1.21 -26.36
CA SER A 406 6.10 -0.22 -26.00
C SER A 406 4.71 -0.80 -26.14
N PHE A 407 3.79 -0.36 -25.29
CA PHE A 407 2.38 -0.61 -25.49
C PHE A 407 1.53 0.56 -25.02
N THR A 408 0.35 0.66 -25.62
CA THR A 408 -0.72 1.53 -25.18
C THR A 408 -1.96 0.69 -24.92
N ALA A 409 -2.69 1.00 -23.85
CA ALA A 409 -3.96 0.36 -23.54
C ALA A 409 -5.02 1.40 -23.18
N THR A 410 -6.23 1.24 -23.72
CA THR A 410 -7.40 2.04 -23.36
C THR A 410 -8.46 1.10 -22.80
N ASN A 411 -8.97 1.38 -21.60
CA ASN A 411 -9.98 0.53 -20.96
C ASN A 411 -11.19 1.34 -20.48
N LEU A 412 -12.37 0.74 -20.58
CA LEU A 412 -13.62 1.20 -20.00
C LEU A 412 -14.18 0.11 -19.09
N ASN A 413 -14.27 0.41 -17.80
CA ASN A 413 -14.91 -0.45 -16.81
C ASN A 413 -16.21 0.21 -16.35
N LEU A 414 -17.31 -0.56 -16.39
CA LEU A 414 -18.62 -0.16 -15.91
C LEU A 414 -19.06 -1.15 -14.84
N GLU A 415 -19.43 -0.62 -13.68
CA GLU A 415 -20.00 -1.40 -12.59
C GLU A 415 -21.34 -0.85 -12.17
N LEU A 416 -22.29 -1.75 -11.91
CA LEU A 416 -23.59 -1.45 -11.33
C LEU A 416 -23.82 -2.32 -10.11
N GLN A 417 -24.31 -1.70 -9.03
CA GLN A 417 -24.65 -2.39 -7.80
C GLN A 417 -26.11 -2.11 -7.47
N GLN A 418 -26.88 -3.18 -7.25
CA GLN A 418 -28.29 -3.12 -6.92
C GLN A 418 -28.61 -4.02 -5.72
N GLY A 419 -29.17 -3.47 -4.65
CA GLY A 419 -29.54 -4.28 -3.50
C GLY A 419 -29.41 -3.59 -2.15
N ASP A 420 -29.31 -4.39 -1.10
CA ASP A 420 -28.99 -4.00 0.26
C ASP A 420 -28.00 -4.99 0.89
N GLU A 421 -27.76 -4.86 2.19
CA GLU A 421 -26.87 -5.73 2.97
C GLU A 421 -27.29 -7.21 2.98
N ARG A 422 -28.57 -7.53 2.74
CA ARG A 422 -29.06 -8.93 2.72
C ARG A 422 -28.95 -9.57 1.35
N LEU A 423 -29.18 -8.79 0.31
CA LEU A 423 -29.15 -9.25 -1.07
C LEU A 423 -28.58 -8.15 -1.96
N LEU A 424 -27.34 -8.36 -2.39
CA LEU A 424 -26.60 -7.47 -3.27
C LEU A 424 -26.35 -8.17 -4.61
N PHE A 425 -26.76 -7.51 -5.70
CA PHE A 425 -26.39 -7.87 -7.06
C PHE A 425 -25.33 -6.89 -7.56
N ARG A 426 -24.26 -7.42 -8.16
CA ARG A 426 -23.22 -6.65 -8.84
C ARG A 426 -23.16 -7.09 -10.29
N TYR A 427 -23.03 -6.13 -11.18
CA TYR A 427 -22.89 -6.34 -12.61
C TYR A 427 -21.66 -5.57 -13.08
N GLY A 428 -20.84 -6.21 -13.89
CA GLY A 428 -19.64 -5.58 -14.44
C GLY A 428 -19.53 -5.76 -15.95
N LEU A 429 -18.98 -4.75 -16.61
CA LEU A 429 -18.53 -4.82 -17.99
C LEU A 429 -17.15 -4.15 -18.10
N GLU A 430 -16.18 -4.89 -18.61
CA GLU A 430 -14.84 -4.42 -18.93
C GLU A 430 -14.65 -4.49 -20.45
N LEU A 431 -14.21 -3.39 -21.05
CA LEU A 431 -13.85 -3.29 -22.46
C LEU A 431 -12.45 -2.70 -22.56
N GLY A 432 -11.55 -3.37 -23.26
CA GLY A 432 -10.18 -2.91 -23.43
C GLY A 432 -9.68 -3.04 -24.85
N GLN A 433 -8.79 -2.14 -25.23
CA GLN A 433 -8.02 -2.19 -26.48
C GLN A 433 -6.54 -2.00 -26.13
N LEU A 434 -5.68 -2.84 -26.67
CA LEU A 434 -4.23 -2.76 -26.49
C LEU A 434 -3.54 -2.85 -27.84
N ASP A 435 -2.54 -2.01 -28.03
CA ASP A 435 -1.63 -2.03 -29.17
C ASP A 435 -0.20 -1.96 -28.65
N ALA A 436 0.68 -2.80 -29.17
CA ALA A 436 2.07 -2.88 -28.74
C ALA A 436 3.04 -2.95 -29.91
N HIS A 437 4.25 -2.47 -29.67
CA HIS A 437 5.38 -2.56 -30.60
C HIS A 437 6.59 -3.12 -29.88
N TYR A 438 7.20 -4.15 -30.46
CA TYR A 438 8.42 -4.77 -29.95
C TYR A 438 9.44 -4.82 -31.08
N SER A 439 10.65 -4.32 -30.80
CA SER A 439 11.78 -4.39 -31.69
C SER A 439 12.97 -4.94 -30.92
N TYR A 440 13.49 -6.08 -31.36
CA TYR A 440 14.59 -6.77 -30.70
C TYR A 440 15.67 -7.09 -31.71
N ALA A 441 16.92 -6.77 -31.39
CA ALA A 441 18.09 -7.16 -32.14
C ALA A 441 19.22 -7.54 -31.19
N SER A 442 19.86 -8.68 -31.41
CA SER A 442 21.09 -9.03 -30.70
C SER A 442 22.06 -9.80 -31.57
N SER A 443 23.34 -9.63 -31.27
CA SER A 443 24.43 -10.41 -31.83
C SER A 443 25.38 -10.77 -30.71
N LEU A 444 25.80 -12.03 -30.67
CA LEU A 444 26.78 -12.52 -29.73
C LEU A 444 27.73 -13.46 -30.46
N ASP A 445 28.99 -13.05 -30.55
CA ASP A 445 30.12 -13.85 -31.00
C ASP A 445 30.85 -14.39 -29.78
N VAL A 446 31.10 -15.69 -29.74
CA VAL A 446 31.75 -16.40 -28.65
C VAL A 446 32.89 -17.24 -29.19
N SER A 447 34.07 -17.11 -28.57
CA SER A 447 35.26 -17.88 -28.91
C SER A 447 35.12 -19.36 -28.56
N ALA A 448 35.97 -20.20 -29.16
CA ALA A 448 36.12 -21.57 -28.71
C ALA A 448 36.53 -21.61 -27.23
N GLY A 449 36.02 -22.57 -26.47
CA GLY A 449 36.30 -22.71 -25.04
C GLY A 449 35.42 -21.86 -24.12
N ASN A 450 34.47 -21.09 -24.68
CA ASN A 450 33.49 -20.30 -23.93
C ASN A 450 32.05 -20.68 -24.26
N PRO A 451 31.13 -20.76 -23.28
CA PRO A 451 31.33 -20.54 -21.84
C PRO A 451 31.97 -21.73 -21.10
N PHE A 452 32.19 -22.86 -21.78
CA PHE A 452 32.86 -24.04 -21.22
C PHE A 452 34.05 -24.47 -22.09
N PRO A 453 35.11 -25.08 -21.52
CA PRO A 453 36.35 -25.41 -22.23
C PRO A 453 36.18 -26.20 -23.54
N ASP A 454 35.15 -27.03 -23.66
CA ASP A 454 34.87 -27.85 -24.84
C ASP A 454 33.86 -27.19 -25.82
N SER A 455 33.46 -25.95 -25.57
CA SER A 455 32.46 -25.24 -26.39
C SER A 455 33.07 -24.86 -27.75
N PRO A 456 32.41 -25.17 -28.87
CA PRO A 456 32.84 -24.65 -30.17
C PRO A 456 32.63 -23.13 -30.23
N PRO A 457 33.37 -22.41 -31.09
CA PRO A 457 33.05 -21.02 -31.36
C PRO A 457 31.67 -20.91 -32.00
N GLY A 458 30.98 -19.79 -31.76
CA GLY A 458 29.62 -19.63 -32.26
C GLY A 458 29.21 -18.18 -32.39
N LEU A 459 28.49 -17.89 -33.47
CA LEU A 459 27.80 -16.63 -33.69
C LEU A 459 26.30 -16.84 -33.54
N THR A 460 25.68 -16.14 -32.60
CA THR A 460 24.23 -16.08 -32.45
C THR A 460 23.74 -14.70 -32.87
N VAL A 461 22.83 -14.65 -33.83
CA VAL A 461 22.13 -13.42 -34.23
C VAL A 461 20.64 -13.63 -34.08
N ARG A 462 19.95 -12.66 -33.49
CA ARG A 462 18.50 -12.67 -33.32
C ARG A 462 17.95 -11.31 -33.72
N GLN A 463 16.85 -11.33 -34.46
CA GLN A 463 16.12 -10.12 -34.81
C GLN A 463 14.63 -10.43 -34.82
N SER A 464 13.82 -9.56 -34.23
CA SER A 464 12.37 -9.68 -34.19
C SER A 464 11.74 -8.30 -34.21
N ILE A 465 10.67 -8.14 -34.99
CA ILE A 465 9.81 -6.97 -34.95
C ILE A 465 8.39 -7.50 -34.85
N LEU A 466 7.69 -7.16 -33.76
CA LEU A 466 6.32 -7.60 -33.49
C LEU A 466 5.44 -6.37 -33.25
N GLN A 467 4.20 -6.45 -33.72
CA GLN A 467 3.18 -5.42 -33.52
C GLN A 467 1.86 -6.08 -33.10
N PRO A 468 1.82 -6.77 -31.95
CA PRO A 468 0.58 -7.39 -31.51
C PRO A 468 -0.39 -6.30 -31.04
N GLY A 469 -1.66 -6.52 -31.31
CA GLY A 469 -2.75 -5.71 -30.81
C GLY A 469 -3.98 -6.58 -30.63
N GLY A 470 -4.92 -6.11 -29.82
CA GLY A 470 -6.12 -6.87 -29.52
C GLY A 470 -7.12 -6.10 -28.68
N SER A 471 -8.35 -6.60 -28.70
CA SER A 471 -9.43 -6.12 -27.84
C SER A 471 -9.74 -7.19 -26.80
N GLN A 472 -10.07 -6.76 -25.59
CA GLN A 472 -10.58 -7.62 -24.52
C GLN A 472 -11.98 -7.17 -24.10
N MET A 473 -12.81 -8.13 -23.72
CA MET A 473 -14.12 -7.88 -23.14
C MET A 473 -14.36 -8.89 -22.01
N GLY A 474 -14.80 -8.39 -20.86
CA GLY A 474 -15.19 -9.18 -19.70
C GLY A 474 -16.53 -8.71 -19.16
N ALA A 475 -17.28 -9.62 -18.55
CA ALA A 475 -18.50 -9.28 -17.82
C ALA A 475 -18.72 -10.25 -16.66
N PHE A 476 -19.35 -9.78 -15.59
CA PHE A 476 -19.72 -10.59 -14.43
C PHE A 476 -21.10 -10.22 -13.89
#